data_AF-A0A1X1YYI9-F1
#
_entry.id   AF-A0A1X1YYI9-F1
#
_cell.length_a   1.000
_cell.length_b   1.000
_cell.length_c   1.000
_cell.angle_alpha   90.00
_cell.angle_beta   90.00
_cell.angle_gamma   90.00
#
_symmetry.space_group_name_H-M   'P 1'
#
loop_
_entity.id
_entity.type
_entity.pdbx_description
1 polymer ?
#
loop_
_entity_poly.entity_id
_entity_poly.type
_entity_poly.pdbx_seq_one_letter_code
_entity_poly.pdbx_strand_id
1 'polypeptide(L)'
;MLPHALLGKAAAAVVTGLVGVSAYEVLRKVAGAAPIRRTTVAAAELSLRGTRRAEVAAESARLKIADVVAEARERIGEEAAPPAATANHDHDH
;
A
#
# COMPACT_ATOMS: atom_id res chain seq x y z
N MET A 1 -6.41 4.81 31.10
CA MET A 1 -6.99 5.34 29.84
C MET A 1 -6.56 4.54 28.59
N LEU A 2 -5.30 4.13 28.45
CA LEU A 2 -4.80 3.31 27.33
C LEU A 2 -5.56 1.99 27.02
N PRO A 3 -5.97 1.15 28.00
CA PRO A 3 -6.61 -0.13 27.70
C PRO A 3 -7.99 0.01 27.06
N HIS A 4 -8.73 1.06 27.41
CA HIS A 4 -10.05 1.34 26.83
C HIS A 4 -9.93 1.83 25.38
N ALA A 5 -8.89 2.59 25.06
CA ALA A 5 -8.60 3.04 23.69
C ALA A 5 -8.19 1.87 22.79
N LEU A 6 -7.40 0.93 23.30
CA LEU A 6 -7.03 -0.30 22.58
C LEU A 6 -8.26 -1.18 22.33
N LEU A 7 -9.14 -1.32 23.31
CA LEU A 7 -10.40 -2.06 23.17
C LEU A 7 -11.33 -1.42 22.12
N GLY A 8 -11.42 -0.09 22.10
CA GLY A 8 -12.16 0.64 21.07
C GLY A 8 -11.61 0.41 19.66
N LYS A 9 -10.28 0.39 19.50
CA LYS A 9 -9.65 0.08 18.21
C LYS A 9 -9.86 -1.37 17.78
N ALA A 10 -9.79 -2.32 18.71
CA ALA A 10 -10.06 -3.72 18.43
C ALA A 10 -11.52 -3.91 17.97
N ALA A 11 -12.47 -3.28 18.66
CA ALA A 11 -13.87 -3.30 18.28
C ALA A 11 -14.09 -2.71 16.87
N ALA A 12 -13.49 -1.57 16.58
CA ALA A 12 -13.55 -0.95 15.24
C ALA A 12 -12.94 -1.85 14.15
N ALA A 13 -11.82 -2.52 14.43
CA ALA A 13 -11.20 -3.46 13.49
C ALA A 13 -12.11 -4.66 13.20
N VAL A 14 -12.77 -5.21 14.23
CA VAL A 14 -13.75 -6.29 14.06
C VAL A 14 -14.94 -5.84 13.23
N VAL A 15 -15.52 -4.68 13.53
CA VAL A 15 -16.63 -4.11 12.74
C VAL A 15 -16.22 -3.92 11.29
N THR A 16 -15.02 -3.39 11.05
CA THR A 16 -14.50 -3.17 9.68
C THR A 16 -14.28 -4.50 8.96
N GLY A 17 -13.75 -5.51 9.64
CA GLY A 17 -13.63 -6.87 9.09
C GLY A 17 -14.99 -7.46 8.74
N LEU A 18 -16.00 -7.27 9.61
CA LEU A 18 -17.35 -7.78 9.41
C LEU A 18 -18.05 -7.11 8.22
N VAL A 19 -17.88 -5.78 8.06
CA VAL A 19 -18.32 -5.05 6.87
C VAL A 19 -17.66 -5.63 5.62
N GLY A 20 -16.34 -5.85 5.63
CA GLY A 20 -15.61 -6.43 4.51
C GLY A 20 -16.12 -7.84 4.12
N VAL A 21 -16.32 -8.72 5.10
CA VAL A 21 -16.85 -10.07 4.88
C VAL A 21 -18.27 -10.00 4.29
N SER A 22 -19.14 -9.15 4.84
CA SER A 22 -20.51 -9.00 4.34
C SER A 22 -20.56 -8.50 2.89
N ALA A 23 -19.70 -7.54 2.54
CA ALA A 23 -19.57 -7.04 1.17
C ALA A 23 -19.09 -8.14 0.22
N TYR A 24 -18.11 -8.96 0.64
CA TYR A 24 -17.62 -10.09 -0.13
C TYR A 24 -18.71 -11.16 -0.36
N GLU A 25 -19.48 -11.50 0.68
CA GLU A 25 -20.54 -12.50 0.55
C GLU A 25 -21.66 -12.05 -0.39
N VAL A 26 -22.08 -10.79 -0.31
CA VAL A 26 -23.05 -10.22 -1.25
C VAL A 26 -22.51 -10.27 -2.68
N LEU A 27 -21.26 -9.86 -2.89
CA LEU A 27 -20.62 -9.91 -4.20
C LEU A 27 -20.54 -11.34 -4.73
N ARG A 28 -20.12 -12.31 -3.90
CA ARG A 28 -20.05 -13.74 -4.25
C ARG A 28 -21.42 -14.28 -4.66
N LYS A 29 -22.48 -13.91 -3.93
CA LYS A 29 -23.84 -14.37 -4.20
C LYS A 29 -24.38 -13.80 -5.52
N VAL A 30 -24.04 -12.56 -5.86
CA VAL A 30 -24.42 -11.91 -7.12
C VAL A 30 -23.56 -12.41 -8.30
N ALA A 31 -22.28 -12.66 -8.08
CA ALA A 31 -21.34 -13.12 -9.12
C ALA A 31 -21.71 -14.49 -9.71
N GLY A 32 -22.38 -15.37 -8.94
CA GLY A 32 -22.89 -16.66 -9.44
C GLY A 32 -23.90 -16.55 -10.60
N ALA A 33 -24.52 -15.37 -10.79
CA ALA A 33 -25.46 -15.10 -11.88
C ALA A 33 -24.87 -14.23 -13.00
N ALA A 34 -23.61 -13.80 -12.89
CA ALA A 34 -23.00 -12.84 -13.80
C ALA A 34 -22.29 -13.53 -14.98
N PRO A 35 -22.20 -12.88 -16.16
CA PRO A 35 -21.46 -13.40 -17.30
C PRO A 35 -19.95 -13.44 -16.98
N ILE A 36 -19.47 -14.64 -16.59
CA ILE A 36 -18.10 -14.93 -16.11
C ILE A 36 -17.04 -14.27 -17.00
N ARG A 37 -17.19 -14.35 -18.33
CA ARG A 37 -16.21 -13.77 -19.26
C ARG A 37 -16.07 -12.25 -19.11
N ARG A 38 -17.19 -11.53 -18.98
CA ARG A 38 -17.18 -10.05 -18.90
C ARG A 38 -16.59 -9.59 -17.57
N THR A 39 -16.94 -10.27 -16.47
CA THR A 39 -16.40 -9.95 -15.14
C THR A 39 -14.91 -10.23 -15.06
N THR A 40 -14.44 -11.34 -15.63
CA THR A 40 -13.01 -11.66 -15.65
C THR A 40 -12.21 -10.67 -16.48
N VAL A 41 -12.71 -10.24 -17.64
CA VAL A 41 -12.04 -9.22 -18.46
C VAL A 41 -12.01 -7.87 -17.74
N ALA A 42 -13.12 -7.44 -17.12
CA ALA A 42 -13.14 -6.20 -16.35
C ALA A 42 -12.21 -6.25 -15.14
N ALA A 43 -12.15 -7.40 -14.44
CA ALA A 43 -11.22 -7.60 -13.33
C ALA A 43 -9.76 -7.57 -13.80
N ALA A 44 -9.44 -8.20 -14.93
CA ALA A 44 -8.11 -8.15 -15.53
C ALA A 44 -7.73 -6.72 -15.96
N GLU A 45 -8.64 -6.00 -16.61
CA GLU A 45 -8.42 -4.60 -17.00
C GLU A 45 -8.17 -3.70 -15.79
N LEU A 46 -8.98 -3.85 -14.73
CA LEU A 46 -8.79 -3.12 -13.48
C LEU A 46 -7.45 -3.47 -12.83
N SER A 47 -7.08 -4.74 -12.83
CA SER A 47 -5.79 -5.21 -12.31
C SER A 47 -4.62 -4.57 -13.06
N LEU A 48 -4.64 -4.59 -14.39
CA LEU A 48 -3.61 -3.98 -15.24
C LEU A 48 -3.51 -2.46 -15.06
N ARG A 49 -4.62 -1.77 -14.80
CA ARG A 49 -4.60 -0.34 -14.44
C ARG A 49 -4.09 -0.10 -13.03
N GLY A 50 -4.38 -1.01 -12.10
CA GLY A 50 -3.95 -0.96 -10.71
C GLY A 50 -2.45 -1.14 -10.54
N THR A 51 -1.82 -2.04 -11.30
CA THR A 51 -0.37 -2.32 -11.19
C THR A 51 0.48 -1.08 -11.44
N ARG A 52 0.12 -0.23 -12.42
CA ARG A 52 0.84 1.05 -12.68
C ARG A 52 0.81 1.99 -11.48
N ARG A 53 -0.30 2.03 -10.74
CA ARG A 53 -0.39 2.84 -9.51
C ARG A 53 0.34 2.21 -8.34
N ALA A 54 0.44 0.88 -8.31
CA ALA A 54 1.17 0.16 -7.29
C ALA A 54 2.68 0.44 -7.35
N GLU A 55 3.26 0.55 -8.55
CA GLU A 55 4.68 0.91 -8.72
C GLU A 55 4.97 2.30 -8.14
N VAL A 56 4.15 3.29 -8.47
CA VAL A 56 4.27 4.66 -7.92
C VAL A 56 4.13 4.67 -6.40
N ALA A 57 3.18 3.87 -5.87
CA ALA A 57 2.97 3.76 -4.44
C ALA A 57 4.16 3.07 -3.73
N ALA A 58 4.77 2.07 -4.35
CA ALA A 58 5.94 1.37 -3.83
C ALA A 58 7.15 2.30 -3.75
N GLU A 59 7.43 3.07 -4.81
CA GLU A 59 8.51 4.06 -4.81
C GLU A 59 8.25 5.17 -3.78
N SER A 60 7.02 5.67 -3.71
CA SER A 60 6.63 6.68 -2.71
C SER A 60 6.78 6.15 -1.28
N ALA A 61 6.47 4.87 -1.04
CA ALA A 61 6.66 4.25 0.26
C ALA A 61 8.14 4.13 0.62
N ARG A 62 8.98 3.75 -0.34
CA ARG A 62 10.44 3.69 -0.17
C ARG A 62 11.01 5.05 0.21
N LEU A 63 10.60 6.12 -0.48
CA LEU A 63 11.05 7.49 -0.18
C LEU A 63 10.62 7.93 1.22
N LYS A 64 9.35 7.71 1.59
CA LYS A 64 8.86 8.06 2.94
C LYS A 64 9.59 7.31 4.05
N ILE A 65 9.96 6.05 3.81
CA ILE A 65 10.77 5.28 4.76
C ILE A 65 12.17 5.89 4.86
N ALA A 66 12.77 6.30 3.74
CA ALA A 66 14.06 6.97 3.75
C ALA A 66 14.00 8.30 4.53
N ASP A 67 12.94 9.09 4.38
CA ASP A 67 12.74 10.33 5.12
C ASP A 67 12.68 10.08 6.64
N VAL A 68 11.95 9.04 7.07
CA VAL A 68 11.86 8.66 8.50
C VAL A 68 13.23 8.19 9.03
N VAL A 69 13.98 7.43 8.23
CA VAL A 69 15.33 6.98 8.62
C VAL A 69 16.29 8.16 8.72
N ALA A 70 16.21 9.13 7.80
CA ALA A 70 17.00 10.35 7.85
C ALA A 70 16.68 11.17 9.11
N GLU A 71 15.39 11.37 9.41
CA GLU A 71 14.95 12.08 10.62
C GLU A 71 15.42 11.35 11.90
N ALA A 72 15.36 10.01 11.92
CA ALA A 72 15.85 9.23 13.04
C ALA A 72 17.37 9.38 13.25
N ARG A 73 18.16 9.41 12.16
CA ARG A 73 19.62 9.62 12.19
C ARG A 73 19.99 11.00 12.71
N GLU A 74 19.29 12.04 12.25
CA GLU A 74 19.48 13.41 12.75
C GLU A 74 19.26 13.50 14.27
N ARG A 75 18.20 12.85 14.78
CA ARG A 75 17.90 12.83 16.23
C ARG A 75 18.94 12.12 17.08
N ILE A 76 19.63 11.11 16.53
CA ILE A 76 20.72 10.40 17.24
C ILE A 76 22.09 11.06 17.02
N GLY A 77 22.15 12.18 16.31
CA GLY A 77 23.38 12.90 16.02
C GLY A 77 24.27 12.22 14.98
N GLU A 78 23.73 11.28 14.19
CA GLU A 78 24.42 10.66 13.07
C GLU A 78 24.19 11.48 11.79
N GLU A 79 25.26 11.86 11.10
CA GLU A 79 25.14 12.49 9.78
C GLU A 79 24.52 11.51 8.77
N ALA A 80 23.53 11.98 8.01
CA ALA A 80 22.96 11.21 6.92
C ALA A 80 24.08 10.88 5.91
N ALA A 81 24.20 9.60 5.52
CA ALA A 81 25.15 9.20 4.51
C ALA A 81 24.94 10.07 3.25
N PRO A 82 25.99 10.73 2.71
CA PRO A 82 25.84 11.54 1.52
C PRO A 82 25.20 10.69 0.42
N PRO A 83 24.28 11.26 -0.39
CA PRO A 83 23.63 10.52 -1.46
C PRO A 83 24.70 9.81 -2.26
N ALA A 84 24.59 8.49 -2.39
CA ALA A 84 25.59 7.67 -3.05
C ALA A 84 25.95 8.35 -4.37
N ALA A 85 27.18 8.86 -4.47
CA ALA A 85 27.70 9.42 -5.70
C ALA A 85 27.53 8.34 -6.75
N THR A 86 26.53 8.51 -7.62
CA THR A 86 26.26 7.61 -8.72
C THR A 86 27.57 7.48 -9.47
N ALA A 87 28.12 6.27 -9.52
CA ALA A 87 29.32 5.97 -10.29
C ALA A 87 29.19 6.63 -11.67
N ASN A 88 30.19 7.42 -12.05
CA ASN A 88 30.28 8.19 -13.28
C ASN A 88 29.53 7.53 -14.44
N HIS A 89 28.39 8.11 -14.82
CA HIS A 89 27.79 7.82 -16.13
C HIS A 89 28.53 8.70 -17.14
N ASP A 90 29.51 8.09 -17.80
CA ASP A 90 30.20 8.65 -18.94
C ASP A 90 29.19 8.79 -20.09
N HIS A 91 28.81 10.04 -20.39
CA HIS A 91 28.04 10.37 -21.58
C HIS A 91 29.01 10.83 -22.64
N ASP A 92 29.63 9.86 -23.32
CA ASP A 92 30.42 10.11 -24.52
C ASP A 92 29.45 10.59 -25.62
N HIS A 93 29.68 11.81 -26.11
CA HIS A 93 28.91 12.49 -27.15
C HIS A 93 29.70 12.52 -28.47
#